data_AF-A0A833LTE5-F1
#
_entry.id   AF-A0A833LTE5-F1
#
_cell.length_a   1.000
_cell.length_b   1.000
_cell.length_c   1.000
_cell.angle_alpha   90.00
_cell.angle_beta   90.00
_cell.angle_gamma   90.00
#
_symmetry.space_group_name_H-M   'P 1'
#
loop_
_entity.id
_entity.type
_entity.pdbx_description
1 polymer ?
#
loop_
_entity_poly.entity_id
_entity_poly.type
_entity_poly.pdbx_seq_one_letter_code
_entity_poly.pdbx_strand_id
1 'polypeptide(L)' 'MLNHPIARKRCASCDRWQGPRQPGETPDSVNIEAETDTGLCVGGGWDGDLRRARSACGHWRVWAVLQVSDPD' A
#
# COMPACT_ATOMS: atom_id res chain seq x y z
N MET A 1 2.88 -5.29 -14.32
CA MET A 1 2.67 -4.87 -12.92
C MET A 1 3.95 -5.10 -12.14
N LEU A 2 4.24 -4.21 -11.19
CA LEU A 2 5.41 -4.26 -10.32
C LEU A 2 4.98 -4.79 -8.95
N ASN A 3 5.71 -5.79 -8.45
CA ASN A 3 5.47 -6.35 -7.13
C ASN A 3 6.24 -5.55 -6.06
N HIS A 4 5.55 -5.12 -5.01
CA HIS A 4 6.11 -4.35 -3.92
C HIS A 4 5.94 -5.08 -2.58
N PRO A 5 7.03 -5.38 -1.84
CA PRO A 5 6.92 -6.09 -0.57
C PRO A 5 6.38 -5.21 0.55
N ILE A 6 5.45 -5.74 1.34
CA ILE A 6 4.84 -5.08 2.51
C ILE A 6 5.90 -4.65 3.52
N ALA A 7 6.96 -5.45 3.69
CA ALA A 7 8.07 -5.19 4.62
C ALA A 7 8.72 -3.81 4.44
N ARG A 8 8.62 -3.21 3.24
CA ARG A 8 9.14 -1.86 2.97
C ARG A 8 8.25 -0.73 3.51
N LYS A 9 7.05 -1.03 4.01
CA LYS A 9 6.09 -0.09 4.63
C LYS A 9 5.85 1.18 3.79
N ARG A 10 5.67 1.00 2.48
CA ARG A 10 5.41 2.08 1.52
C ARG A 10 3.93 2.39 1.41
N CYS A 11 3.60 3.55 0.85
CA CYS A 11 2.20 3.97 0.61
C CYS A 11 1.40 2.92 -0.17
N ALA A 12 1.97 2.27 -1.19
CA ALA A 12 1.28 1.23 -1.97
C ALA A 12 0.73 0.08 -1.12
N SER A 13 1.43 -0.32 -0.06
CA SER A 13 0.98 -1.38 0.86
C SER A 13 0.22 -0.86 2.08
N CYS A 14 -0.06 0.45 2.14
CA CYS A 14 -0.72 1.10 3.27
C CYS A 14 -2.24 1.15 3.10
N ASP A 15 -3.01 0.67 4.06
CA ASP A 15 -4.49 0.68 4.05
C ASP A 15 -5.10 2.04 3.68
N ARG A 16 -4.41 3.10 4.06
CA ARG A 16 -4.84 4.50 3.93
C ARG A 16 -4.54 5.15 2.59
N TRP A 17 -3.85 4.46 1.69
CA TRP A 17 -3.50 4.99 0.37
C TRP A 17 -4.51 4.53 -0.68
N GLN A 18 -5.15 5.50 -1.34
CA GLN A 18 -6.29 5.27 -2.24
C GLN A 18 -5.90 5.28 -3.72
N GLY A 19 -4.66 4.92 -4.05
CA GLY A 19 -4.20 4.83 -5.43
C GLY A 19 -4.41 3.44 -6.04
N PRO A 20 -4.15 3.28 -7.34
CA PRO A 20 -4.33 2.01 -8.03
C PRO A 20 -3.34 0.96 -7.49
N ARG A 21 -3.88 -0.16 -7.03
CA ARG A 21 -3.12 -1.32 -6.55
C ARG A 21 -3.99 -2.57 -6.56
N GLN A 22 -3.33 -3.72 -6.54
CA GLN A 22 -3.95 -5.03 -6.40
C GLN A 22 -3.18 -5.86 -5.38
N PRO A 23 -3.81 -6.84 -4.72
CA PRO A 23 -3.07 -7.84 -3.95
C PRO A 23 -1.99 -8.52 -4.80
N GLY A 24 -0.86 -8.82 -4.17
CA GLY A 24 0.18 -9.62 -4.78
C GLY A 24 -0.21 -11.09 -4.95
N GLU A 25 0.66 -11.85 -5.62
CA GLU A 25 0.53 -13.32 -5.68
C GLU A 25 0.75 -13.97 -4.31
N THR A 26 1.47 -13.29 -3.42
CA THR A 26 1.71 -13.69 -2.03
C THR A 26 1.09 -12.67 -1.07
N PRO A 27 0.68 -13.10 0.14
CA PRO A 27 0.02 -12.22 1.11
C PRO A 27 0.94 -11.11 1.65
N ASP A 28 2.25 -11.23 1.45
CA ASP A 28 3.26 -10.26 1.88
C ASP A 28 3.61 -9.21 0.81
N SER A 29 2.82 -9.13 -0.27
CA SER A 29 3.15 -8.31 -1.43
C SER A 29 1.93 -7.60 -2.04
N VAL A 30 2.19 -6.46 -2.70
CA VAL A 30 1.18 -5.64 -3.37
C VAL A 30 1.64 -5.32 -4.80
N ASN A 31 0.73 -5.47 -5.76
CA ASN A 31 0.97 -5.16 -7.16
C ASN A 31 0.53 -3.72 -7.47
N ILE A 32 1.39 -2.97 -8.15
CA ILE A 32 1.11 -1.62 -8.69
C ILE A 32 1.42 -1.60 -10.19
N GLU A 33 0.85 -0.66 -10.93
CA GLU A 33 1.17 -0.53 -12.35
C GLU A 33 2.52 0.17 -12.54
N ALA A 34 2.72 1.30 -11.86
CA ALA A 34 3.97 2.06 -11.89
C ALA A 34 4.37 2.60 -10.50
N GLU A 35 5.68 2.73 -10.25
CA GLU A 35 6.18 3.34 -8.99
C GLU A 35 5.81 4.82 -8.84
N THR A 36 5.44 5.47 -9.95
CA THR A 36 4.98 6.85 -10.03
C THR A 36 3.49 7.01 -9.76
N ASP A 37 2.72 5.92 -9.67
CA ASP A 37 1.29 5.97 -9.38
C ASP A 37 1.05 6.74 -8.10
N THR A 38 0.01 7.56 -8.11
CA THR A 38 -0.34 8.40 -6.97
C THR A 38 -1.71 8.01 -6.42
N GLY A 39 -1.85 8.23 -5.12
CA GLY A 39 -3.09 7.98 -4.39
C GLY A 39 -3.19 8.94 -3.24
N LEU A 40 -4.42 9.32 -2.91
CA LEU A 40 -4.72 10.17 -1.76
C LEU A 40 -4.40 9.38 -0.48
N CYS A 41 -3.74 10.02 0.48
CA CYS A 41 -3.61 9.48 1.83
C CYS A 41 -4.81 9.93 2.67
N VAL A 42 -5.55 8.97 3.25
CA VAL A 42 -6.74 9.24 4.07
C VAL A 42 -6.55 8.73 5.50
N GLY A 43 -6.60 9.63 6.47
CA GLY A 43 -6.44 9.36 7.90
C GLY A 43 -5.02 8.92 8.30
N GLY A 44 -4.01 9.24 7.49
CA GLY A 44 -2.61 8.85 7.71
C GLY A 44 -1.71 10.04 8.06
N GLY A 45 -0.39 9.82 8.07
CA GLY A 45 0.58 10.88 8.41
C GLY A 45 0.68 12.03 7.42
N TRP A 46 0.09 11.88 6.24
CA TRP A 46 0.02 12.88 5.17
C TRP A 46 -1.43 13.06 4.72
N ASP A 47 -2.38 13.03 5.67
CA ASP A 47 -3.81 13.09 5.38
C ASP A 47 -4.15 14.26 4.44
N GLY A 48 -4.90 13.98 3.38
CA GLY A 48 -5.25 14.94 2.33
C GLY A 48 -4.23 15.12 1.21
N ASP A 49 -3.00 14.59 1.34
CA ASP A 49 -1.97 14.72 0.31
C ASP A 49 -1.97 13.55 -0.69
N LEU A 50 -1.63 13.86 -1.94
CA LEU A 50 -1.29 12.85 -2.94
C LEU A 50 0.13 12.30 -2.69
N ARG A 51 0.23 10.98 -2.55
CA ARG A 51 1.49 10.27 -2.32
C ARG A 51 1.76 9.29 -3.45
N ARG A 52 3.01 9.19 -3.89
CA ARG A 52 3.44 8.14 -4.82
C ARG A 52 3.42 6.78 -4.13
N ALA A 53 3.18 5.71 -4.88
CA ALA A 53 3.20 4.33 -4.43
C ALA A 53 4.42 3.98 -3.56
N ARG A 54 5.62 4.44 -3.97
CA ARG A 54 6.90 4.21 -3.28
C ARG A 54 7.18 5.13 -2.08
N SER A 55 6.29 6.07 -1.77
CA SER A 55 6.53 7.05 -0.70
C SER A 55 6.63 6.34 0.65
N ALA A 56 7.51 6.82 1.52
CA ALA A 56 7.54 6.39 2.92
C ALA A 56 6.27 6.90 3.64
N CYS A 57 5.71 6.07 4.52
CA CYS A 57 4.58 6.43 5.36
C CYS A 57 4.96 6.24 6.83
N GLY A 58 5.04 7.35 7.59
CA GLY A 58 5.38 7.30 9.02
C GLY A 58 4.28 6.70 9.91
N HIS A 59 3.04 6.67 9.40
CA HIS A 59 1.87 6.10 10.08
C HIS A 59 1.31 4.90 9.29
N TRP A 60 2.23 4.09 8.77
CA TRP A 60 1.89 2.97 7.91
C TRP A 60 1.04 1.92 8.66
N ARG A 61 -0.02 1.45 8.00
CA ARG A 61 -0.85 0.33 8.42
C ARG A 61 -0.99 -0.62 7.24
N VAL A 62 -0.77 -1.92 7.45
CA VAL A 62 -0.94 -2.92 6.40
C VAL A 62 -2.34 -2.82 5.78
N TRP A 63 -2.41 -2.86 4.44
CA TRP A 63 -3.66 -2.88 3.73
C TRP A 63 -4.47 -4.12 4.10
N ALA A 64 -5.71 -3.93 4.56
CA ALA A 64 -6.51 -4.98 5.19
C ALA A 64 -6.73 -6.20 4.29
N VAL A 65 -6.80 -6.00 2.97
CA VAL A 65 -6.97 -7.08 1.98
C VAL A 65 -5.80 -8.08 1.98
N LEU A 66 -4.61 -7.65 2.41
CA LEU A 66 -3.40 -8.49 2.46
C LEU A 66 -3.31 -9.33 3.74
N GLN A 67 -4.10 -9.00 4.77
CA GLN A 67 -4.12 -9.71 6.05
C GLN A 67 -5.05 -10.94 6.06
N VAL A 68 -5.67 -11.28 4.92
CA VAL A 68 -6.56 -12.45 4.80
C VAL A 68 -5.70 -13.71 4.67
N SER A 69 -5.10 -14.15 5.77
CA SER A 69 -4.45 -15.45 5.92
C SER A 69 -4.30 -15.79 7.41
N ASP A 70 -5.42 -15.95 8.11
CA ASP A 70 -5.49 -16.81 9.30
C ASP A 70 -6.82 -17.58 9.20
N PRO A 71 -6.82 -18.83 8.70
CA PRO A 71 -7.83 -19.78 9.08
C PRO A 71 -7.52 -20.23 10.52
N ASP A 72 -8.44 -19.96 11.44
CA ASP A 72 -8.54 -20.61 12.76
C ASP A 72 -8.58 -22.15 12.60
#